data_AF-A0A448IDT5-F1
#
_entry.id   AF-A0A448IDT5-F1
#
_cell.length_a   1.000
_cell.length_b   1.000
_cell.length_c   1.000
_cell.angle_alpha   90.00
_cell.angle_beta   90.00
_cell.angle_gamma   90.00
#
_symmetry.space_group_name_H-M   'P 1'
#
loop_
_entity.id
_entity.type
_entity.pdbx_description
1 polymer ?
#
loop_
_entity_poly.entity_id
_entity_poly.type
_entity_poly.pdbx_seq_one_letter_code
_entity_poly.pdbx_strand_id
1 'polypeptide(L)'
;MTTPENKPPNHNGEPGPDAGVDEIQADIEKTRDELGETVSALAAKVDVKARAEEKVAETKDRVVTQAQAAKPAVPYAAVVAVVVAVLGALWWRRRR
;
A
#
# COMPACT_ATOMS: atom_id res chain seq x y z
N MET A 1 54.34 -9.89 -19.18
CA MET A 1 53.03 -10.18 -19.79
C MET A 1 52.11 -10.60 -18.67
N THR A 2 51.29 -9.67 -18.19
CA THR A 2 50.40 -9.86 -17.03
C THR A 2 49.18 -10.66 -17.46
N THR A 3 48.90 -11.73 -16.73
CA THR A 3 47.74 -12.61 -16.81
C THR A 3 46.43 -11.81 -16.88
N PRO A 4 45.46 -12.14 -17.76
CA PRO A 4 44.12 -11.58 -17.64
C PRO A 4 43.49 -12.14 -16.36
N GLU A 5 43.37 -11.29 -15.35
CA GLU A 5 42.71 -11.61 -14.08
C GLU A 5 41.21 -11.75 -14.36
N ASN A 6 40.74 -12.98 -14.54
CA ASN A 6 39.32 -13.30 -14.67
C ASN A 6 38.65 -13.16 -13.29
N LYS A 7 38.18 -11.96 -12.97
CA LYS A 7 37.52 -11.61 -11.72
C LYS A 7 36.07 -12.14 -11.70
N PRO A 8 35.60 -12.81 -10.63
CA PRO A 8 34.26 -13.38 -10.59
C PRO A 8 33.15 -12.31 -10.64
N PRO A 9 31.97 -12.62 -11.21
CA PRO A 9 30.85 -11.70 -11.33
C PRO A 9 30.34 -11.22 -9.97
N ASN A 10 29.98 -9.94 -9.87
CA ASN A 10 29.36 -9.35 -8.69
C ASN A 10 28.03 -10.07 -8.39
N HIS A 11 27.86 -10.50 -7.15
CA HIS A 11 26.75 -11.40 -6.74
C HIS A 11 25.38 -10.70 -6.68
N ASN A 12 25.33 -9.41 -6.99
CA ASN A 12 24.11 -8.59 -6.97
C ASN A 12 23.44 -8.46 -8.35
N GLY A 13 23.96 -9.12 -9.39
CA GLY A 13 23.45 -8.99 -10.76
C GLY A 13 23.88 -7.69 -11.46
N GLU A 14 24.69 -6.86 -10.80
CA GLU A 14 25.25 -5.63 -11.34
C GLU A 14 26.43 -5.92 -12.29
N PRO A 15 26.59 -5.13 -13.37
CA PRO A 15 27.73 -5.25 -14.28
C PRO A 15 29.08 -5.10 -13.56
N GLY A 16 30.07 -5.88 -14.00
CA GLY A 16 31.42 -5.85 -13.45
C GLY A 16 32.22 -4.59 -13.86
N PRO A 17 33.43 -4.39 -13.30
CA PRO A 17 34.27 -3.22 -13.60
C PRO A 17 34.69 -3.11 -15.07
N ASP A 18 34.68 -4.23 -15.79
CA ASP A 18 35.05 -4.33 -17.21
C ASP A 18 33.83 -4.31 -18.15
N ALA A 19 32.62 -4.06 -17.62
CA ALA A 19 31.38 -4.07 -18.39
C ALA A 19 31.35 -2.96 -19.44
N GLY A 20 30.82 -3.29 -20.61
CA GLY A 20 30.59 -2.34 -21.68
C GLY A 20 29.51 -1.31 -21.31
N VAL A 21 29.53 -0.15 -21.99
CA VAL A 21 28.50 0.89 -21.80
C VAL A 21 27.09 0.35 -22.04
N ASP A 22 26.93 -0.52 -23.04
CA ASP A 22 25.64 -1.12 -23.39
C ASP A 22 25.10 -2.03 -22.26
N GLU A 23 25.98 -2.77 -21.57
CA GLU A 23 25.60 -3.66 -20.46
C GLU A 23 25.17 -2.85 -19.23
N ILE A 24 25.88 -1.75 -18.94
CA ILE A 24 25.52 -0.82 -17.86
C ILE A 24 24.17 -0.16 -18.16
N GLN A 25 23.93 0.23 -19.41
CA GLN A 25 22.68 0.86 -19.80
C GLN A 25 21.48 -0.10 -19.67
N ALA A 26 21.64 -1.36 -20.09
CA ALA A 26 20.60 -2.38 -19.94
C ALA A 26 20.26 -2.65 -18.46
N ASP A 27 21.25 -2.67 -17.58
CA ASP A 27 21.04 -2.85 -16.14
C ASP A 27 20.30 -1.66 -15.49
N ILE A 28 20.65 -0.45 -15.91
CA ILE A 28 19.94 0.77 -15.47
C ILE A 28 18.48 0.74 -15.90
N GLU A 29 18.19 0.33 -17.13
CA GLU A 29 16.82 0.21 -17.63
C GLU A 29 16.02 -0.83 -16.82
N LYS A 30 16.59 -2.02 -16.62
CA LYS A 30 15.99 -3.06 -15.79
C LYS A 30 15.71 -2.57 -14.35
N THR A 31 16.68 -1.92 -13.72
CA THR A 31 16.54 -1.39 -12.36
C THR A 31 15.46 -0.31 -12.28
N ARG A 32 15.37 0.55 -13.31
CA ARG A 32 14.30 1.57 -13.39
C ARG A 32 12.92 0.94 -13.50
N ASP A 33 12.77 -0.13 -14.26
CA ASP A 33 11.50 -0.84 -14.39
C ASP A 33 11.08 -1.49 -13.06
N GLU A 34 12.00 -2.16 -12.35
CA GLU A 34 11.74 -2.78 -11.04
C GLU A 34 11.34 -1.73 -9.98
N LEU A 35 12.02 -0.58 -9.97
CA LEU A 35 11.67 0.54 -9.10
C LEU A 35 10.33 1.19 -9.50
N GLY A 36 10.04 1.26 -10.81
CA GLY A 36 8.78 1.75 -11.35
C GLY A 36 7.59 0.92 -10.89
N GLU A 37 7.71 -0.41 -10.93
CA GLU A 37 6.70 -1.34 -10.40
C GLU A 37 6.48 -1.12 -8.89
N THR A 38 7.56 -0.94 -8.14
CA THR A 38 7.50 -0.72 -6.69
C THR A 38 6.82 0.60 -6.34
N VAL A 39 7.13 1.68 -7.06
CA VAL A 39 6.48 2.99 -6.87
C VAL A 39 5.01 2.92 -7.24
N SER A 40 4.64 2.22 -8.32
CA SER A 40 3.25 2.00 -8.72
C SER A 40 2.46 1.25 -7.64
N ALA A 41 3.03 0.18 -7.08
CA ALA A 41 2.42 -0.57 -5.99
C ALA A 41 2.24 0.28 -4.71
N LEU A 42 3.18 1.19 -4.42
CA LEU A 42 3.06 2.10 -3.29
C LEU A 42 2.00 3.18 -3.54
N ALA A 43 1.96 3.76 -4.75
CA ALA A 43 0.94 4.73 -5.14
C ALA A 43 -0.46 4.14 -5.06
N ALA A 44 -0.65 2.90 -5.53
CA ALA A 44 -1.92 2.19 -5.41
C ALA A 44 -2.37 2.03 -3.95
N LYS A 45 -1.45 1.72 -3.01
CA LYS A 45 -1.77 1.63 -1.58
C LYS A 45 -2.15 2.98 -0.97
N VAL A 46 -1.49 4.06 -1.40
CA VAL A 46 -1.78 5.41 -0.92
C VAL A 46 -3.14 5.89 -1.44
N ASP A 47 -3.48 5.63 -2.70
CA ASP A 47 -4.80 5.97 -3.27
C ASP A 47 -5.94 5.28 -2.52
N VAL A 48 -5.82 3.97 -2.25
CA VAL A 48 -6.84 3.21 -1.50
C VAL A 48 -7.07 3.81 -0.10
N LYS A 49 -6.01 4.26 0.57
CA LYS A 49 -6.13 4.91 1.88
C LYS A 49 -6.87 6.25 1.77
N ALA A 50 -6.49 7.10 0.81
CA ALA A 50 -7.15 8.38 0.60
C ALA A 50 -8.64 8.21 0.30
N ARG A 51 -9.00 7.23 -0.54
CA ARG A 51 -10.40 6.89 -0.86
C ARG A 51 -11.19 6.41 0.36
N ALA A 52 -10.56 5.62 1.23
CA ALA A 52 -11.19 5.16 2.46
C ALA A 52 -11.45 6.33 3.43
N GLU A 53 -10.47 7.23 3.59
CA GLU A 53 -10.60 8.43 4.44
C GLU A 53 -11.70 9.36 3.92
N GLU A 54 -11.77 9.59 2.60
CA GLU A 54 -12.83 10.37 1.95
C GLU A 54 -14.22 9.79 2.25
N LYS A 55 -14.40 8.48 2.10
CA LYS A 55 -15.67 7.78 2.39
C LYS A 55 -16.07 7.87 3.86
N VAL A 56 -15.10 7.79 4.77
CA VAL A 56 -15.35 7.93 6.21
C VAL A 56 -15.79 9.36 6.54
N ALA A 57 -15.14 10.37 5.96
CA ALA A 57 -15.51 11.77 6.15
C ALA A 57 -16.93 12.06 5.63
N GLU A 58 -17.24 11.62 4.41
CA GLU A 58 -18.58 11.73 3.81
C GLU A 58 -19.65 11.09 4.71
N THR A 59 -19.37 9.88 5.21
CA THR A 59 -20.31 9.15 6.07
C THR A 59 -20.50 9.86 7.41
N LYS A 60 -19.43 10.39 8.00
CA LYS A 60 -19.48 11.13 9.27
C LYS A 60 -20.38 12.35 9.15
N ASP A 61 -20.22 13.15 8.11
CA ASP A 61 -21.03 14.35 7.89
C ASP A 61 -22.51 14.01 7.69
N ARG A 62 -22.81 12.92 6.97
CA ARG A 62 -24.17 12.42 6.79
C ARG A 62 -24.79 11.95 8.11
N VAL A 63 -24.02 11.25 8.95
CA VAL A 63 -24.48 10.79 10.27
C VAL A 63 -24.71 11.97 11.21
N VAL A 64 -23.80 12.96 11.24
CA VAL A 64 -23.95 14.15 12.07
C VAL A 64 -25.17 14.97 11.65
N THR A 65 -25.39 15.14 10.34
CA THR A 65 -26.55 15.86 9.81
C THR A 65 -27.86 15.14 10.17
N GLN A 66 -27.90 13.81 10.00
CA GLN A 66 -29.08 13.02 10.39
C GLN A 66 -29.31 12.98 11.90
N ALA A 67 -28.24 12.91 12.70
CA ALA A 67 -28.32 12.94 14.15
C ALA A 67 -28.80 14.29 14.70
N GLN A 68 -28.47 15.40 14.02
CA GLN A 68 -29.02 16.72 14.35
C GLN A 68 -30.48 16.87 13.91
N ALA A 69 -30.90 16.20 12.84
CA ALA A 69 -32.29 16.18 12.39
C ALA A 69 -33.19 15.26 13.23
N ALA A 70 -32.63 14.23 13.88
CA ALA A 70 -33.36 13.30 14.73
C ALA A 70 -33.31 13.71 16.20
N LYS A 71 -34.46 13.77 16.88
CA LYS A 71 -34.52 14.01 18.34
C LYS A 71 -33.76 12.90 19.09
N PRO A 72 -32.95 13.21 20.12
CA PRO A 72 -32.14 12.21 20.81
C PRO A 72 -33.03 11.31 21.69
N ALA A 73 -33.49 10.19 21.13
CA ALA A 73 -34.29 9.20 21.85
C ALA A 73 -33.56 7.86 22.03
N VAL A 74 -32.35 7.70 21.47
CA VAL A 74 -31.60 6.43 21.54
C VAL A 74 -30.51 6.52 22.62
N PRO A 75 -30.53 5.64 23.64
CA PRO A 75 -29.50 5.63 24.67
C PRO A 75 -28.16 5.16 24.08
N TYR A 76 -27.07 5.81 24.49
CA TYR A 76 -25.70 5.51 24.03
C TYR A 76 -25.33 4.01 24.11
N ALA A 77 -25.88 3.29 25.11
CA ALA A 77 -25.68 1.85 25.29
C ALA A 77 -26.16 1.02 24.08
N ALA A 78 -27.25 1.42 23.42
CA ALA A 78 -27.77 0.71 22.25
C ALA A 78 -26.86 0.86 21.02
N VAL A 79 -26.24 2.03 20.84
CA VAL A 79 -25.31 2.29 19.74
C VAL A 79 -24.02 1.47 19.89
N VAL A 80 -23.47 1.43 21.11
CA VAL A 80 -22.24 0.66 21.40
C VAL A 80 -22.44 -0.83 21.15
N ALA A 81 -23.59 -1.40 21.56
CA ALA A 81 -23.89 -2.81 21.37
C ALA A 81 -23.91 -3.22 19.88
N VAL A 82 -24.49 -2.37 19.01
CA VAL A 82 -24.53 -2.62 17.56
C VAL A 82 -23.13 -2.58 16.95
N VAL A 83 -22.29 -1.62 17.34
CA VAL A 83 -20.90 -1.53 16.85
C VAL A 83 -20.10 -2.78 17.22
N VAL A 84 -20.19 -3.24 18.47
CA VAL A 84 -19.50 -4.46 18.93
C VAL A 84 -19.98 -5.69 18.15
N ALA A 85 -21.29 -5.81 17.92
CA ALA A 85 -21.85 -6.92 17.15
C ALA A 85 -21.35 -6.92 15.69
N VAL A 86 -21.31 -5.75 15.04
CA VAL A 86 -20.82 -5.62 13.66
C VAL A 86 -19.32 -5.93 13.57
N LEU A 87 -18.50 -5.42 14.50
CA LEU A 87 -17.07 -5.72 14.54
C LEU A 87 -16.82 -7.21 14.81
N GLY A 88 -17.58 -7.83 15.71
CA GLY A 88 -17.52 -9.27 15.95
C GLY A 88 -17.87 -10.10 14.72
N ALA A 89 -18.93 -9.72 14.00
CA ALA A 89 -19.33 -10.38 12.75
C ALA A 89 -18.30 -10.22 11.63
N LEU A 90 -17.70 -9.03 11.50
CA LEU A 90 -16.60 -8.76 10.56
C LEU A 90 -15.35 -9.60 10.88
N TRP A 91 -14.99 -9.68 12.16
CA TRP A 91 -13.86 -10.50 12.61
C TRP A 91 -14.11 -11.99 12.36
N TRP A 92 -15.33 -12.48 12.62
CA TRP A 92 -15.72 -13.86 12.32
C TRP A 92 -15.70 -14.16 10.82
N ARG A 93 -16.17 -13.23 9.98
CA ARG A 93 -16.16 -13.35 8.52
C ARG A 93 -14.76 -13.34 7.93
N ARG A 94 -13.81 -12.66 8.57
CA ARG A 94 -12.40 -12.62 8.15
C ARG A 94 -11.61 -13.86 8.60
N ARG A 95 -12.11 -14.58 9.61
CA ARG A 95 -11.44 -15.75 10.20
C ARG A 95 -11.97 -17.10 9.68
N ARG A 96 -13.16 -17.12 9.08
CA ARG A 96 -13.61 -18.21 8.20
C ARG A 96 -12.94 -18.11 6.84
#